data_AF-A0A7C1YR30-F1
#
_entry.id   AF-A0A7C1YR30-F1
#
_cell.length_a   1.000
_cell.length_b   1.000
_cell.length_c   1.000
_cell.angle_alpha   90.00
_cell.angle_beta   90.00
_cell.angle_gamma   90.00
#
_symmetry.space_group_name_H-M   'P 1'
#
loop_
_entity.id
_entity.type
_entity.pdbx_description
1 polymer ?
#
loop_
_entity_poly.entity_id
_entity_poly.type
_entity_poly.pdbx_seq_one_letter_code
_entity_poly.pdbx_strand_id
1 'polypeptide(L)'
;MPEDIDELKKFENLSEMETKVIKILEEHKGKALDFIEMVEVYYKWDHQEVGSIKKFLKIFSGRLALSYVLDRLVVKNRIKKMISKGKVFYYLE
;
A
#
# COMPACT_ATOMS: atom_id res chain seq x y z
N MET A 1 -14.84 17.09 22.47
CA MET A 1 -15.88 16.28 21.79
C MET A 1 -15.28 14.91 21.58
N PRO A 2 -15.99 13.79 21.86
CA PRO A 2 -15.49 12.49 21.44
C PRO A 2 -15.39 12.48 19.91
N GLU A 3 -14.23 12.08 19.39
CA GLU A 3 -14.00 11.94 17.95
C GLU A 3 -14.87 10.81 17.41
N ASP A 4 -15.46 11.01 16.23
CA ASP A 4 -16.38 10.03 15.63
C ASP A 4 -15.68 8.68 15.45
N ILE A 5 -16.34 7.59 15.88
CA ILE A 5 -15.83 6.20 15.81
C ILE A 5 -15.40 5.82 14.38
N ASP A 6 -15.97 6.47 13.36
CA ASP A 6 -15.61 6.28 11.95
C ASP A 6 -14.25 6.87 11.56
N GLU A 7 -13.76 7.91 12.25
CA GLU A 7 -12.42 8.45 12.01
C GLU A 7 -11.35 7.51 12.56
N LEU A 8 -11.55 6.99 13.78
CA LEU A 8 -10.65 6.02 14.42
C LEU A 8 -10.45 4.77 13.54
N LYS A 9 -11.52 4.23 12.95
CA LYS A 9 -11.44 3.08 12.03
C LYS A 9 -10.67 3.38 10.73
N LYS A 10 -10.71 4.62 10.22
CA LYS A 10 -9.91 5.00 9.05
C LYS A 10 -8.43 5.06 9.39
N PHE A 11 -8.07 5.53 10.59
CA PHE A 11 -6.69 5.55 11.06
C PHE A 11 -6.14 4.15 11.29
N GLU A 12 -6.92 3.23 11.86
CA GLU A 12 -6.54 1.82 12.01
C GLU A 12 -6.30 1.16 10.64
N ASN A 13 -7.23 1.32 9.69
CA ASN A 13 -7.08 0.76 8.34
C ASN A 13 -5.85 1.30 7.60
N LEU A 14 -5.54 2.59 7.76
CA LEU A 14 -4.32 3.19 7.19
C LEU A 14 -3.04 2.64 7.84
N SER A 15 -3.07 2.42 9.15
CA SER A 15 -1.96 1.83 9.89
C SER A 15 -1.70 0.39 9.45
N GLU A 16 -2.75 -0.41 9.25
CA GLU A 16 -2.61 -1.77 8.73
C GLU A 16 -2.03 -1.79 7.32
N MET A 17 -2.49 -0.90 6.43
CA MET A 17 -1.94 -0.78 5.08
C MET A 17 -0.45 -0.40 5.11
N GLU A 18 -0.06 0.57 5.96
CA GLU A 18 1.35 0.96 6.14
C GLU A 18 2.20 -0.24 6.57
N THR A 19 1.75 -1.00 7.57
CA THR A 19 2.46 -2.20 8.04
C THR A 19 2.55 -3.27 6.95
N LYS A 20 1.48 -3.49 6.18
CA LYS A 20 1.47 -4.46 5.07
C LYS A 20 2.45 -4.08 3.97
N VAL A 21 2.49 -2.81 3.57
CA VAL A 21 3.42 -2.30 2.56
C VAL A 21 4.87 -2.50 2.98
N ILE A 22 5.19 -2.21 4.25
CA ILE A 22 6.53 -2.43 4.79
C ILE A 22 6.88 -3.92 4.73
N LYS A 23 6.00 -4.81 5.21
CA LYS A 23 6.24 -6.27 5.16
C LYS A 23 6.47 -6.78 3.74
N ILE A 24 5.69 -6.32 2.76
CA ILE A 24 5.86 -6.69 1.35
C ILE A 24 7.26 -6.30 0.87
N LEU A 25 7.71 -5.08 1.19
CA LEU A 25 9.04 -4.62 0.80
C LEU A 25 10.16 -5.32 1.58
N GLU A 26 9.91 -5.77 2.81
CA GLU A 26 10.86 -6.57 3.59
C GLU A 26 11.04 -7.97 2.99
N GLU A 27 9.94 -8.61 2.59
CA GLU A 27 9.97 -9.90 1.87
C GLU A 27 10.70 -9.79 0.52
N HIS A 28 10.71 -8.60 -0.06
CA HIS A 28 11.39 -8.29 -1.32
C HIS A 28 12.66 -7.45 -1.10
N LYS A 29 13.27 -7.51 0.09
CA LYS A 29 14.46 -6.70 0.41
C LYS A 29 15.57 -6.95 -0.62
N GLY A 30 16.15 -5.87 -1.14
CA GLY A 30 17.13 -5.89 -2.22
C GLY A 30 16.53 -5.84 -3.64
N LYS A 31 15.20 -5.78 -3.79
CA LYS A 31 14.51 -5.51 -5.05
C LYS A 31 13.70 -4.22 -4.94
N ALA A 32 13.63 -3.49 -6.04
CA ALA A 32 12.75 -2.34 -6.16
C ALA A 32 11.51 -2.74 -6.94
N LEU A 33 10.33 -2.52 -6.36
CA LEU A 33 9.05 -2.89 -6.95
C LEU A 33 8.40 -1.66 -7.57
N ASP A 34 7.97 -1.76 -8.82
CA ASP A 34 7.18 -0.70 -9.44
C ASP A 34 5.76 -0.64 -8.85
N PHE A 35 5.03 0.44 -9.13
CA PHE A 35 3.68 0.60 -8.59
C PHE A 35 2.72 -0.53 -9.00
N ILE A 36 2.86 -1.07 -10.22
CA ILE A 36 2.02 -2.15 -10.72
C ILE A 36 2.35 -3.44 -9.96
N GLU A 37 3.64 -3.73 -9.78
CA GLU A 37 4.11 -4.87 -8.98
C GLU A 37 3.64 -4.77 -7.52
N MET A 38 3.74 -3.58 -6.90
CA MET A 38 3.23 -3.33 -5.55
C MET A 38 1.73 -3.58 -5.44
N VAL A 39 0.95 -3.13 -6.43
CA VAL A 39 -0.48 -3.39 -6.52
C VAL A 39 -0.72 -4.91 -6.60
N GLU A 40 -0.06 -5.62 -7.51
CA GLU A 40 -0.25 -7.05 -7.68
C GLU A 40 0.10 -7.86 -6.41
N VAL A 41 1.23 -7.56 -5.78
CA VAL A 41 1.66 -8.24 -4.56
C VAL A 41 0.71 -7.92 -3.40
N TYR A 42 0.32 -6.66 -3.25
CA TYR A 42 -0.65 -6.24 -2.23
C TYR A 42 -2.00 -6.95 -2.40
N TYR A 43 -2.53 -7.04 -3.64
CA TYR A 43 -3.79 -7.75 -3.89
C TYR A 43 -3.67 -9.26 -3.77
N LYS A 44 -2.54 -9.87 -4.13
CA LYS A 44 -2.31 -11.30 -3.89
C LYS A 44 -2.34 -11.62 -2.39
N TRP A 45 -1.77 -10.73 -1.59
CA TRP A 45 -1.79 -10.83 -0.14
C TRP A 45 -3.20 -10.63 0.44
N ASP A 46 -3.97 -9.64 -0.06
CA ASP A 46 -5.35 -9.35 0.37
C ASP A 46 -6.38 -10.39 -0.14
N HIS A 47 -6.09 -11.11 -1.23
CA HIS A 47 -6.99 -12.06 -1.88
C HIS A 47 -6.92 -13.51 -1.41
N GLN A 48 -6.41 -13.76 -0.20
CA GLN A 48 -6.78 -14.99 0.50
C GLN A 48 -8.26 -15.03 0.88
N GLU A 49 -9.02 -13.92 0.81
CA GLU A 49 -10.46 -13.93 1.05
C GLU A 49 -11.30 -13.30 -0.08
N VAL A 50 -12.06 -14.18 -0.75
CA VAL A 50 -13.38 -13.99 -1.40
C VAL A 50 -13.48 -13.16 -2.71
N GLY A 51 -14.14 -13.75 -3.71
CA GLY A 51 -14.47 -13.15 -5.01
C GLY A 51 -15.86 -12.48 -5.06
N SER A 52 -15.94 -11.25 -5.61
CA SER A 52 -17.15 -10.68 -6.24
C SER A 52 -16.87 -9.26 -6.80
N ILE A 53 -17.78 -8.72 -7.62
CA ILE A 53 -17.75 -7.40 -8.31
C ILE A 53 -17.48 -6.19 -7.38
N LYS A 54 -17.75 -6.32 -6.08
CA LYS A 54 -17.27 -5.37 -5.05
C LYS A 54 -15.74 -5.19 -5.08
N LYS A 55 -14.96 -6.16 -5.61
CA LYS A 55 -13.52 -6.05 -5.88
C LYS A 55 -13.19 -4.89 -6.80
N PHE A 56 -13.92 -4.61 -7.87
CA PHE A 56 -13.44 -3.66 -8.88
C PHE A 56 -13.45 -2.21 -8.34
N LEU A 57 -14.51 -1.84 -7.61
CA LEU A 57 -14.60 -0.56 -6.89
C LEU A 57 -13.62 -0.51 -5.70
N LYS A 58 -13.49 -1.60 -4.94
CA LYS A 58 -12.51 -1.71 -3.84
C LYS A 58 -11.06 -1.66 -4.36
N ILE A 59 -10.81 -2.12 -5.59
CA ILE A 59 -9.51 -2.09 -6.26
C ILE A 59 -9.14 -0.66 -6.65
N PHE A 60 -10.10 0.12 -7.17
CA PHE A 60 -9.86 1.52 -7.51
C PHE A 60 -9.61 2.38 -6.27
N SER A 61 -10.45 2.24 -5.24
CA SER A 61 -10.22 2.92 -3.95
C SER A 61 -8.93 2.41 -3.28
N GLY A 62 -8.62 1.12 -3.40
CA GLY A 62 -7.43 0.50 -2.84
C GLY A 62 -6.14 0.92 -3.55
N ARG A 63 -6.17 1.17 -4.86
CA ARG A 63 -5.03 1.74 -5.61
C ARG A 63 -4.73 3.16 -5.16
N LEU A 64 -5.74 4.00 -5.00
CA LEU A 64 -5.56 5.38 -4.50
C LEU A 64 -5.07 5.37 -3.05
N ALA A 65 -5.64 4.53 -2.20
CA ALA A 65 -5.19 4.35 -0.82
C ALA A 65 -3.74 3.85 -0.75
N LEU A 66 -3.38 2.85 -1.57
CA LEU A 66 -2.02 2.33 -1.64
C LEU A 66 -1.03 3.40 -2.12
N SER A 67 -1.39 4.18 -3.14
CA SER A 67 -0.57 5.30 -3.60
C SER A 67 -0.35 6.32 -2.48
N TYR A 68 -1.41 6.68 -1.75
CA TYR A 68 -1.32 7.61 -0.61
C TYR A 68 -0.43 7.06 0.51
N VAL A 69 -0.59 5.77 0.85
CA VAL A 69 0.23 5.08 1.85
C VAL A 69 1.70 5.02 1.42
N LEU A 70 1.99 4.70 0.18
CA LEU A 70 3.36 4.67 -0.36
C LEU A 70 4.02 6.04 -0.28
N ASP A 71 3.37 7.10 -0.77
CA ASP A 71 3.91 8.46 -0.68
C ASP A 71 4.07 8.88 0.79
N ARG A 72 3.13 8.53 1.68
CA ARG A 72 3.25 8.83 3.13
C ARG A 72 4.42 8.10 3.77
N LEU A 73 4.68 6.84 3.42
CA LEU A 73 5.82 6.07 3.91
C LEU A 73 7.15 6.63 3.36
N VAL A 74 7.17 7.12 2.12
CA VAL A 74 8.32 7.82 1.55
C VAL A 74 8.59 9.12 2.30
N VAL A 75 7.55 9.94 2.55
CA VAL A 75 7.66 11.19 3.32
C VAL A 75 8.15 10.93 4.75
N LYS A 76 7.70 9.84 5.36
CA LYS A 76 8.17 9.37 6.68
C LYS A 76 9.58 8.75 6.65
N ASN A 77 10.25 8.71 5.50
CA ASN A 77 11.54 8.04 5.28
C ASN A 77 11.57 6.56 5.70
N ARG A 78 10.41 5.89 5.73
CA ARG A 78 10.31 4.46 6.06
C ARG A 78 10.63 3.57 4.86
N ILE A 79 10.37 4.05 3.65
CA ILE A 79 10.70 3.38 2.39
C ILE A 79 11.36 4.40 1.46
N LYS A 80 12.10 3.93 0.46
CA LYS A 80 12.72 4.76 -0.56
C LYS A 80 11.92 4.68 -1.86
N LYS A 81 12.01 5.76 -2.65
CA LYS A 81 11.40 5.90 -3.97
C LYS A 81 12.48 6.28 -4.97
N MET A 82 12.52 5.61 -6.11
CA MET A 82 13.40 5.96 -7.23
C MET A 82 12.60 6.03 -8.52
N ILE A 83 13.06 6.87 -9.45
CA ILE A 83 12.49 6.98 -10.79
C ILE A 83 13.53 6.46 -11.78
N SER A 84 13.16 5.47 -12.58
CA SER A 84 14.04 4.90 -13.60
C SER A 84 13.23 4.54 -14.84
N LYS A 85 13.74 4.89 -16.03
CA LYS A 85 13.09 4.61 -17.33
C LYS A 85 11.60 5.03 -17.40
N GLY A 86 11.25 6.15 -16.76
CA GLY A 86 9.86 6.66 -16.73
C GLY A 86 8.92 5.91 -15.78
N LYS A 87 9.43 4.97 -14.97
CA LYS A 87 8.68 4.24 -13.95
C LYS A 87 9.12 4.65 -12.55
N VAL A 88 8.20 4.55 -11.60
CA VAL A 88 8.43 4.78 -10.18
C VAL A 88 8.57 3.44 -9.48
N PHE A 89 9.66 3.27 -8.74
CA PHE A 89 9.95 2.08 -7.94
C PHE A 89 10.05 2.43 -6.46
N TYR A 90 9.63 1.49 -5.62
CA TYR A 90 9.63 1.57 -4.16
C TYR A 90 10.46 0.42 -3.59
N TYR A 91 11.28 0.70 -2.57
CA TYR A 91 12.17 -0.30 -1.95
C TYR A 91 12.50 0.03 -0.49
N LEU A 92 12.97 -0.99 0.23
CA LEU A 92 13.59 -0.85 1.55
C LEU A 92 15.11 -1.05 1.41
N GLU A 93 15.87 -0.23 2.14
CA GLU A 93 17.34 -0.31 2.24
C GLU A 93 17.76 -1.29 3.36
#